data_AF-A0A6J1VYC8-F1
#
_entry.id   AF-A0A6J1VYC8-F1
#
_cell.length_a   1.000
_cell.length_b   1.000
_cell.length_c   1.000
_cell.angle_alpha   90.00
_cell.angle_beta   90.00
_cell.angle_gamma   90.00
#
_symmetry.space_group_name_H-M   'P 1'
#
loop_
_entity.id
_entity.type
_entity.pdbx_description
1 polymer ?
#
loop_
_entity_poly.entity_id
_entity_poly.type
_entity_poly.pdbx_seq_one_letter_code
_entity_poly.pdbx_strand_id
1 'polypeptide(L)'
;VPVKVTNMKDGVVYHTSLELFIYLNEIAGKHGVGRIDIVENRFIGMKSRGIYETPAGTILYHAHLDLENFTTDREVRNVKRILATKFGELVYN
;
A
#
# COMPACT_ATOMS: atom_id res chain seq x y z
N VAL A 1 -0.45 10.64 -3.09
CA VAL A 1 -1.83 10.34 -2.61
C VAL A 1 -2.72 10.15 -3.82
N PRO A 2 -3.51 9.06 -3.90
CA PRO A 2 -4.40 8.83 -5.04
C PRO A 2 -5.53 9.87 -5.08
N VAL A 3 -5.83 10.38 -6.27
CA VAL A 3 -6.89 11.39 -6.51
C VAL A 3 -7.95 10.92 -7.50
N LYS A 4 -7.72 9.78 -8.16
CA LYS A 4 -8.63 9.21 -9.15
C LYS A 4 -8.35 7.73 -9.33
N VAL A 5 -9.41 6.93 -9.46
CA VAL A 5 -9.34 5.54 -9.96
C VAL A 5 -10.34 5.40 -11.09
N THR A 6 -9.91 4.80 -12.20
CA THR A 6 -10.76 4.50 -13.35
C THR A 6 -10.65 3.03 -13.68
N ASN A 7 -11.78 2.34 -13.77
CA ASN A 7 -11.82 1.00 -14.31
C ASN A 7 -11.90 1.07 -15.84
N MET A 8 -10.88 0.54 -16.50
CA MET A 8 -10.74 0.65 -17.95
C MET A 8 -11.73 -0.24 -18.73
N LYS A 9 -12.36 -1.23 -18.09
CA LYS A 9 -13.30 -2.15 -18.75
C LYS A 9 -14.72 -1.61 -18.81
N ASP A 10 -15.21 -1.06 -17.69
CA ASP A 10 -16.59 -0.55 -17.58
C ASP A 10 -16.66 1.00 -17.59
N GLY A 11 -15.51 1.68 -17.53
CA GLY A 11 -15.41 3.13 -17.60
C GLY A 11 -15.78 3.85 -16.30
N VAL A 12 -16.06 3.14 -15.20
CA VAL A 12 -16.43 3.76 -13.93
C VAL A 12 -15.24 4.54 -13.34
N VAL A 13 -15.52 5.75 -12.85
CA VAL A 13 -14.51 6.66 -12.30
C VAL A 13 -14.86 7.08 -10.88
N TYR A 14 -13.87 7.05 -10.00
CA TYR A 14 -13.96 7.52 -8.61
C TYR A 14 -12.96 8.64 -8.37
N HIS A 15 -13.40 9.73 -7.74
CA HIS A 15 -12.59 10.93 -7.50
C HIS A 15 -12.37 11.24 -6.02
N THR A 16 -13.31 10.88 -5.15
CA THR A 16 -13.15 11.15 -3.71
C THR A 16 -12.30 10.07 -3.05
N SER A 17 -11.53 10.47 -2.04
CA SER A 17 -10.54 9.61 -1.38
C SER A 17 -11.16 8.35 -0.75
N LEU A 18 -12.34 8.47 -0.15
CA LEU A 18 -13.01 7.34 0.48
C LEU A 18 -13.59 6.38 -0.57
N GLU A 19 -14.31 6.91 -1.57
CA GLU A 19 -14.94 6.08 -2.60
C GLU A 19 -13.91 5.29 -3.40
N LEU A 20 -12.82 5.92 -3.82
CA LEU A 20 -11.77 5.23 -4.57
C LEU A 20 -11.11 4.14 -3.72
N PHE A 21 -10.94 4.36 -2.42
CA PHE A 21 -10.31 3.37 -1.54
C PHE A 21 -11.24 2.18 -1.29
N ILE A 22 -12.54 2.43 -1.10
CA ILE A 22 -13.56 1.38 -0.98
C ILE A 22 -13.64 0.54 -2.27
N TYR A 23 -13.68 1.20 -3.43
CA TYR A 23 -13.69 0.50 -4.71
C TYR A 23 -12.45 -0.38 -4.91
N LEU A 24 -11.26 0.14 -4.55
CA LEU A 24 -10.02 -0.64 -4.61
C LEU A 24 -10.05 -1.85 -3.66
N ASN A 25 -10.69 -1.75 -2.49
CA ASN A 25 -10.87 -2.88 -1.58
C ASN A 25 -11.76 -3.96 -2.21
N GLU A 26 -12.89 -3.56 -2.81
CA GLU A 26 -13.82 -4.47 -3.47
C GLU A 26 -13.14 -5.25 -4.59
N ILE A 27 -12.48 -4.54 -5.53
CA ILE A 27 -11.88 -5.18 -6.70
C ILE A 27 -10.69 -6.07 -6.33
N ALA A 28 -9.83 -5.63 -5.41
CA ALA A 28 -8.69 -6.41 -4.93
C ALA A 28 -9.15 -7.65 -4.18
N GLY A 29 -10.13 -7.49 -3.27
CA GLY A 29 -10.72 -8.59 -2.51
C GLY A 29 -11.32 -9.65 -3.43
N LYS A 30 -12.06 -9.23 -4.47
CA LYS A 30 -12.64 -10.13 -5.48
C LYS A 30 -11.58 -10.95 -6.23
N HIS A 31 -10.36 -10.44 -6.37
CA HIS A 31 -9.26 -11.11 -7.08
C HIS A 31 -8.21 -11.73 -6.13
N GLY A 32 -8.45 -11.76 -4.82
CA GLY A 32 -7.54 -12.36 -3.84
C GLY A 32 -6.22 -11.61 -3.63
N VAL A 33 -6.19 -10.31 -3.95
CA VAL A 33 -5.00 -9.46 -3.80
C VAL A 33 -4.86 -8.98 -2.35
N GLY A 34 -3.62 -8.98 -1.84
CA GLY A 34 -3.26 -8.36 -0.57
C GLY A 34 -3.13 -9.30 0.63
N ARG A 35 -2.95 -10.60 0.39
CA ARG A 35 -2.72 -11.60 1.45
C ARG A 35 -1.25 -11.74 1.78
N ILE A 36 -0.92 -11.81 3.06
CA ILE A 36 0.43 -12.11 3.53
C ILE A 36 0.37 -12.95 4.81
N ASP A 37 1.29 -13.91 4.95
CA ASP A 37 1.53 -14.71 6.16
C ASP A 37 2.97 -14.47 6.60
N ILE A 38 3.16 -13.85 7.76
CA ILE A 38 4.47 -13.42 8.26
C ILE A 38 4.67 -13.74 9.73
N VAL A 39 5.94 -13.83 10.11
CA VAL A 39 6.37 -13.73 11.50
C VAL A 39 6.98 -12.34 11.70
N GLU A 40 6.42 -11.58 12.64
CA GLU A 40 6.83 -10.21 12.95
C GLU A 40 7.33 -10.08 14.40
N ASN A 41 8.19 -9.09 14.65
CA ASN A 41 8.62 -8.76 16.01
C ASN A 41 7.60 -7.79 16.63
N ARG A 42 7.08 -8.08 17.82
CA ARG A 42 6.26 -7.16 18.61
C ARG A 42 7.15 -6.16 19.35
N PHE A 43 6.57 -5.01 19.70
CA PHE A 43 7.25 -3.99 20.48
C PHE A 43 7.80 -4.53 21.81
N ILE A 44 7.02 -5.35 22.54
CA ILE A 44 7.42 -5.95 23.83
C ILE A 44 8.24 -7.25 23.64
N GLY A 45 9.12 -7.31 22.63
CA GLY A 45 10.18 -8.33 22.53
C GLY A 45 9.75 -9.76 22.17
N MET A 46 8.51 -9.99 21.75
CA MET A 46 8.01 -11.31 21.33
C MET A 46 7.89 -11.41 19.82
N LYS A 47 7.96 -12.63 19.27
CA LYS A 47 7.58 -12.88 17.87
C LYS A 47 6.11 -13.27 17.79
N SER A 48 5.43 -12.87 16.71
CA SER A 48 4.03 -13.18 16.44
C SER A 48 3.90 -13.64 14.99
N ARG A 49 3.18 -14.74 14.74
CA ARG A 49 2.76 -15.10 13.38
C ARG A 49 1.41 -14.46 13.12
N GLY A 50 1.27 -13.74 12.01
CA GLY A 50 0.05 -13.06 11.61
C GLY A 50 -0.26 -13.31 10.14
N ILE A 51 -1.54 -13.49 9.84
CA ILE A 51 -2.06 -13.51 8.48
C ILE A 51 -2.89 -12.24 8.30
N TYR A 52 -2.55 -11.44 7.30
CA TYR A 52 -3.17 -10.15 7.05
C TYR A 52 -3.73 -10.06 5.64
N GLU A 53 -4.84 -9.34 5.49
CA GLU A 53 -5.48 -9.03 4.21
C GLU A 53 -5.57 -7.50 4.05
N THR A 54 -4.83 -6.94 3.10
CA THR A 54 -4.72 -5.49 2.88
C THR A 54 -5.01 -5.10 1.42
N PRO A 55 -6.25 -5.29 0.93
CA PRO A 55 -6.57 -5.28 -0.50
C PRO A 55 -6.24 -3.97 -1.22
N ALA A 56 -6.89 -2.85 -0.88
CA ALA A 56 -6.60 -1.56 -1.52
C ALA A 56 -5.16 -1.08 -1.23
N GLY A 57 -4.67 -1.33 -0.01
CA GLY A 57 -3.33 -0.94 0.41
C GLY A 57 -2.25 -1.59 -0.45
N THR A 58 -2.40 -2.87 -0.80
CA THR A 58 -1.47 -3.57 -1.70
C THR A 58 -1.45 -2.96 -3.10
N ILE A 59 -2.62 -2.67 -3.69
CA ILE A 59 -2.68 -2.02 -5.01
C ILE A 59 -2.01 -0.64 -4.95
N LEU A 60 -2.39 0.19 -3.99
CA LEU A 60 -1.89 1.56 -3.87
C LEU A 60 -0.39 1.60 -3.57
N TYR A 61 0.12 0.67 -2.77
CA TYR A 61 1.55 0.56 -2.48
C TYR A 61 2.36 0.36 -3.75
N HIS A 62 1.98 -0.62 -4.59
CA HIS A 62 2.69 -0.89 -5.84
C HIS A 62 2.51 0.22 -6.87
N ALA A 63 1.30 0.76 -7.05
CA ALA A 63 1.05 1.86 -7.97
C ALA A 63 1.82 3.14 -7.58
N HIS A 64 1.91 3.43 -6.28
CA HIS A 64 2.66 4.59 -5.80
C HIS A 64 4.17 4.42 -5.99
N LEU A 65 4.72 3.25 -5.66
CA LEU A 65 6.14 2.95 -5.89
C LEU A 65 6.53 3.03 -7.37
N ASP A 66 5.63 2.60 -8.25
CA ASP A 66 5.85 2.69 -9.69
C ASP A 66 5.91 4.15 -10.16
N LEU A 67 4.96 4.98 -9.71
CA LEU A 67 4.98 6.42 -10.02
C LEU A 67 6.22 7.12 -9.43
N GLU A 68 6.66 6.74 -8.22
CA GLU A 68 7.90 7.25 -7.63
C GLU A 68 9.13 6.89 -8.47
N ASN A 69 9.19 5.70 -9.10
CA ASN A 69 10.28 5.36 -10.03
C ASN A 69 10.42 6.42 -11.13
N PHE A 70 9.29 6.93 -11.62
CA PHE A 70 9.23 7.81 -12.78
C PHE A 70 9.46 9.29 -12.42
N THR A 71 9.06 9.70 -11.21
CA THR A 71 8.94 11.12 -10.85
C THR A 71 9.96 11.60 -9.83
N THR A 72 10.63 10.69 -9.12
CA THR A 72 11.53 11.06 -8.02
C THR A 72 12.99 10.95 -8.46
N ASP A 73 13.79 11.96 -8.13
CA ASP A 73 15.24 11.90 -8.31
C ASP A 73 15.85 10.68 -7.60
N ARG A 74 16.91 10.11 -8.18
CA ARG A 74 17.55 8.90 -7.70
C ARG A 74 18.10 9.06 -6.28
N GLU A 75 18.76 10.17 -5.97
CA GLU A 75 19.39 10.38 -4.66
C GLU A 75 18.34 10.69 -3.59
N VAL A 76 17.32 11.49 -3.93
CA VAL A 76 16.16 11.70 -3.07
C VAL A 76 15.50 10.37 -2.70
N ARG A 77 15.35 9.47 -3.69
CA ARG A 77 14.76 8.16 -3.48
C ARG A 77 15.58 7.25 -2.58
N ASN A 78 16.91 7.30 -2.71
CA ASN A 78 17.82 6.55 -1.84
C ASN A 78 17.65 6.96 -0.39
N VAL A 79 17.63 8.28 -0.11
CA VAL A 79 17.40 8.83 1.24
C VAL A 79 16.01 8.45 1.73
N LYS A 80 14.98 8.63 0.91
CA LYS A 80 13.59 8.29 1.27
C LYS A 80 13.42 6.83 1.65
N ARG A 81 14.09 5.89 0.98
CA ARG A 81 13.99 4.45 1.31
C ARG A 81 14.51 4.14 2.72
N ILE A 82 15.59 4.80 3.15
CA ILE A 82 16.13 4.67 4.51
C ILE A 82 15.12 5.20 5.53
N LEU A 83 14.58 6.39 5.27
CA LEU A 83 13.57 7.02 6.12
C LEU A 83 12.26 6.24 6.17
N ALA A 84 11.86 5.58 5.08
CA ALA A 84 10.63 4.80 5.00
C ALA A 84 10.65 3.59 5.94
N THR A 85 11.79 2.89 6.05
CA THR A 85 11.95 1.81 7.03
C THR A 85 11.79 2.35 8.45
N LYS A 86 12.43 3.49 8.76
CA LYS A 86 12.32 4.09 10.09
C LYS A 86 10.91 4.58 10.40
N PHE A 87 10.22 5.13 9.42
CA PHE A 87 8.82 5.52 9.52
C PHE A 87 7.93 4.31 9.84
N GLY A 88 8.14 3.19 9.16
CA GLY A 88 7.42 1.93 9.44
C GLY A 88 7.62 1.44 10.88
N GLU A 89 8.85 1.49 11.39
CA GLU A 89 9.15 1.17 12.79
C GLU A 89 8.41 2.09 13.77
N LEU A 90 8.37 3.40 13.50
CA LEU A 90 7.72 4.38 14.36
C LEU A 90 6.20 4.26 14.39
N VAL A 91 5.57 3.81 13.29
CA VAL A 91 4.12 3.55 13.24
C VAL A 91 3.77 2.23 13.93
N TYR A 92 4.68 1.26 13.88
CA TYR A 92 4.45 -0.06 14.46
C TYR A 92 4.63 -0.11 15.99
N ASN A 93 5.53 0.71 16.54
CA ASN A 93 5.78 0.83 17.97
C ASN A 93 4.74 1.68 18.68
#